data_AF-A0AA49JFL0-F1
#
_entry.id   AF-A0AA49JFL0-F1
#
_cell.length_a   1.000
_cell.length_b   1.000
_cell.length_c   1.000
_cell.angle_alpha   90.00
_cell.angle_beta   90.00
_cell.angle_gamma   90.00
#
_symmetry.space_group_name_H-M   'P 1'
#
loop_
_entity.id
_entity.type
_entity.pdbx_description
1 polymer ?
#
loop_
_entity_poly.entity_id
_entity_poly.type
_entity_poly.pdbx_seq_one_letter_code
_entity_poly.pdbx_strand_id
1 'polypeptide(L)'
;MFALTYYSKAISAFDDERLYKLSAKARDKNRKLQVTGFLQYKDGYFLQYLEGTKSTVEDLMAAIAQDKRHTVLRTVYLAERDSRRFDNWHMRYWKESEFKHLKLADLLQDALRVIDPAHFGDKYLEERVTRLVDRMSEHQGQINELIQTKK
;
A
#
# COMPACT_ATOMS: atom_id res chain seq x y z
N MET A 1 8.52 13.48 7.17
CA MET A 1 7.31 12.66 6.92
C MET A 1 7.68 11.21 7.16
N PHE A 2 6.94 10.51 8.02
CA PHE A 2 7.18 9.10 8.33
C PHE A 2 6.34 8.22 7.40
N ALA A 3 6.91 7.11 6.95
CA ALA A 3 6.22 6.18 6.07
C ALA A 3 6.65 4.74 6.29
N LEU A 4 5.71 3.84 6.07
CA LEU A 4 5.96 2.41 6.02
C LEU A 4 5.12 1.77 4.92
N THR A 5 5.57 0.62 4.46
CA THR A 5 4.70 -0.33 3.78
C THR A 5 4.69 -1.62 4.57
N TYR A 6 3.60 -2.35 4.50
CA TYR A 6 3.56 -3.69 5.04
C TYR A 6 2.92 -4.66 4.06
N TYR A 7 3.25 -5.92 4.29
CA TYR A 7 2.70 -7.04 3.58
C TYR A 7 2.05 -8.02 4.52
N SER A 8 0.93 -8.57 4.08
CA SER A 8 0.16 -9.49 4.91
C SER A 8 -0.62 -10.48 4.07
N LYS A 9 -0.90 -11.64 4.66
CA LYS A 9 -1.73 -12.68 4.06
C LYS A 9 -3.16 -12.55 4.58
N ALA A 10 -4.13 -12.50 3.69
CA ALA A 10 -5.54 -12.51 4.06
C ALA A 10 -5.93 -13.87 4.64
N ILE A 11 -6.77 -13.88 5.68
CA ILE A 11 -7.32 -15.12 6.26
C ILE A 11 -8.36 -15.76 5.34
N SER A 12 -9.11 -14.94 4.60
CA SER A 12 -10.05 -15.36 3.57
C SER A 12 -9.87 -14.49 2.32
N ALA A 13 -10.19 -15.05 1.15
CA ALA A 13 -10.16 -14.28 -0.08
C ALA A 13 -11.09 -13.07 0.00
N PHE A 14 -10.65 -11.94 -0.57
CA PHE A 14 -11.45 -10.74 -0.73
C PHE A 14 -11.89 -10.59 -2.18
N ASP A 15 -13.17 -10.30 -2.38
CA ASP A 15 -13.72 -9.82 -3.64
C ASP A 15 -13.62 -8.30 -3.76
N ASP A 16 -13.89 -7.77 -4.94
CA ASP A 16 -13.85 -6.35 -5.25
C ASP A 16 -14.76 -5.51 -4.35
N GLU A 17 -15.94 -6.03 -3.97
CA GLU A 17 -16.91 -5.31 -3.14
C GLU A 17 -16.37 -5.15 -1.71
N ARG A 18 -15.83 -6.22 -1.13
CA ARG A 18 -15.20 -6.21 0.19
C ARG A 18 -13.98 -5.30 0.23
N LEU A 19 -13.18 -5.27 -0.84
CA LEU A 19 -12.02 -4.37 -0.96
C LEU A 19 -12.46 -2.91 -1.07
N TYR A 20 -13.52 -2.64 -1.83
CA TYR A 20 -14.11 -1.30 -1.91
C TYR A 20 -14.61 -0.83 -0.54
N LYS A 21 -15.39 -1.66 0.17
CA LYS A 21 -15.87 -1.32 1.53
C LYS A 21 -14.73 -1.12 2.53
N LEU A 22 -13.71 -2.00 2.47
CA LEU A 22 -12.52 -1.90 3.31
C LEU A 22 -11.79 -0.58 3.09
N SER A 23 -11.49 -0.26 1.83
CA SER A 23 -10.78 0.96 1.48
C SER A 23 -11.59 2.22 1.75
N ALA A 24 -12.91 2.20 1.56
CA ALA A 24 -13.79 3.32 1.91
C ALA A 24 -13.74 3.61 3.42
N LYS A 25 -13.89 2.58 4.27
CA LYS A 25 -13.77 2.73 5.73
C LYS A 25 -12.39 3.23 6.15
N ALA A 26 -11.33 2.68 5.55
CA ALA A 26 -9.96 3.11 5.82
C ALA A 26 -9.74 4.57 5.40
N ARG A 27 -10.25 4.97 4.24
CA ARG A 27 -10.16 6.35 3.72
C ARG A 27 -10.80 7.35 4.67
N ASP A 28 -11.98 7.05 5.21
CA ASP A 28 -12.71 7.95 6.11
C ASP A 28 -12.00 8.10 7.46
N LYS A 29 -11.44 6.99 7.99
CA LYS A 29 -10.59 7.02 9.20
C LYS A 29 -9.31 7.82 8.94
N ASN A 30 -8.60 7.50 7.86
CA ASN A 30 -7.30 8.08 7.55
C ASN A 30 -7.38 9.56 7.22
N ARG A 31 -8.49 10.04 6.63
CA ARG A 31 -8.74 11.47 6.44
C ARG A 31 -8.69 12.25 7.76
N LYS A 32 -9.30 11.72 8.82
CA LYS A 32 -9.31 12.34 10.16
C LYS A 32 -7.93 12.31 10.81
N LEU A 33 -7.15 11.28 10.51
CA LEU A 33 -5.79 11.06 11.02
C LEU A 33 -4.71 11.74 10.16
N GLN A 34 -5.08 12.41 9.06
CA GLN A 34 -4.13 12.94 8.08
C GLN A 34 -3.12 11.89 7.58
N VAL A 35 -3.58 10.64 7.43
CA VAL A 35 -2.80 9.55 6.83
C VAL A 35 -3.15 9.45 5.35
N THR A 36 -2.15 9.19 4.52
CA THR A 36 -2.30 8.92 3.10
C THR A 36 -1.58 7.63 2.69
N GLY A 37 -1.89 7.15 1.49
CA GLY A 37 -1.29 5.97 0.88
C GLY A 37 -2.27 5.14 0.06
N PHE A 38 -1.88 3.91 -0.22
CA PHE A 38 -2.65 2.98 -1.05
C PHE A 38 -2.73 1.60 -0.42
N LEU A 39 -3.77 0.87 -0.81
CA LEU A 39 -3.99 -0.53 -0.52
C LEU A 39 -4.05 -1.28 -1.84
N GLN A 40 -3.36 -2.41 -1.92
CA GLN A 40 -3.51 -3.36 -3.00
C GLN A 40 -3.75 -4.75 -2.45
N TYR A 41 -4.52 -5.53 -3.20
CA TYR A 41 -4.78 -6.93 -2.93
C TYR A 41 -4.56 -7.75 -4.19
N LYS A 42 -3.77 -8.81 -4.08
CA LYS A 42 -3.49 -9.75 -5.17
C LYS A 42 -3.18 -11.13 -4.61
N ASP A 43 -3.77 -12.17 -5.20
CA ASP A 43 -3.49 -13.58 -4.90
C ASP A 43 -3.53 -13.95 -3.41
N GLY A 44 -4.45 -13.33 -2.65
CA GLY A 44 -4.60 -13.58 -1.21
C GLY A 44 -3.75 -12.70 -0.30
N TYR A 45 -3.04 -11.72 -0.85
CA TYR A 45 -2.12 -10.89 -0.10
C TYR A 45 -2.42 -9.40 -0.23
N PHE A 46 -2.16 -8.66 0.84
CA PHE A 46 -2.22 -7.21 0.85
C PHE A 46 -0.82 -6.59 0.83
N LEU A 47 -0.66 -5.56 0.01
CA LEU A 47 0.41 -4.57 0.11
C LEU A 47 -0.24 -3.24 0.47
N GLN A 48 0.15 -2.63 1.58
CA GLN A 48 -0.39 -1.34 1.97
C GLN A 48 0.73 -0.38 2.37
N TYR A 49 0.71 0.80 1.75
CA TYR A 49 1.58 1.91 2.06
C TYR A 49 0.84 2.93 2.93
N LEU A 50 1.51 3.46 3.95
CA LEU A 50 1.00 4.48 4.88
C LEU A 50 2.05 5.57 5.07
N GLU A 51 1.63 6.83 5.04
CA GLU A 51 2.47 7.98 5.38
C GLU A 51 1.72 9.04 6.19
N GLY A 52 2.44 9.72 7.07
CA GLY A 52 1.90 10.72 7.99
C GLY A 52 2.91 11.10 9.07
N THR A 53 2.39 11.64 10.18
CA THR A 53 3.20 11.81 11.40
C THR A 53 3.57 10.45 11.96
N LYS A 54 4.80 10.31 12.49
CA LYS A 54 5.31 9.04 13.02
C LYS A 54 4.36 8.37 14.01
N SER A 55 3.94 9.07 15.06
CA SER A 55 3.01 8.56 16.08
C SER A 55 1.71 8.01 15.47
N THR A 56 1.04 8.82 14.65
CA THR A 56 -0.22 8.41 14.00
C THR A 56 -0.07 7.17 13.11
N VAL A 57 1.03 7.06 12.36
CA VAL A 57 1.27 5.90 11.48
C VAL A 57 1.60 4.66 12.31
N GLU A 58 2.41 4.79 13.35
CA GLU A 58 2.75 3.68 14.26
C GLU A 58 1.51 3.17 15.01
N ASP A 59 0.67 4.06 15.55
CA ASP A 59 -0.60 3.71 16.21
C ASP A 59 -1.58 3.03 15.24
N LEU A 60 -1.68 3.55 14.01
CA LEU A 60 -2.50 2.95 12.98
C LEU A 60 -1.99 1.55 12.60
N MET A 61 -0.68 1.39 12.45
CA MET A 61 -0.05 0.11 12.13
C MET A 61 -0.24 -0.90 13.26
N ALA A 62 -0.15 -0.49 14.52
CA ALA A 62 -0.42 -1.36 15.67
C ALA A 62 -1.86 -1.89 15.67
N ALA A 63 -2.83 -1.04 15.33
CA ALA A 63 -4.22 -1.45 15.16
C ALA A 63 -4.43 -2.38 13.96
N ILE A 64 -3.76 -2.11 12.83
CA ILE A 64 -3.79 -2.95 11.63
C ILE A 64 -3.19 -4.33 11.92
N ALA A 65 -2.07 -4.40 12.63
CA ALA A 65 -1.40 -5.66 12.94
C ALA A 65 -2.27 -6.64 13.76
N GLN A 66 -3.27 -6.13 14.48
CA GLN A 66 -4.22 -6.93 15.28
C GLN A 66 -5.51 -7.27 14.53
N ASP A 67 -5.67 -6.83 13.28
CA ASP A 67 -6.89 -7.03 12.52
C ASP A 67 -7.04 -8.51 12.10
N LYS A 68 -8.13 -9.14 12.52
CA LYS A 68 -8.40 -10.58 12.31
C LYS A 68 -8.57 -10.98 10.84
N ARG A 69 -8.63 -10.03 9.91
CA ARG A 69 -8.81 -10.30 8.47
C ARG A 69 -7.53 -10.74 7.78
N HIS A 70 -6.37 -10.56 8.41
CA HIS A 70 -5.07 -10.86 7.81
C HIS A 70 -4.00 -11.14 8.88
N THR A 71 -2.86 -11.68 8.45
CA THR A 71 -1.65 -11.84 9.25
C THR A 71 -0.53 -11.02 8.62
N VAL A 72 0.02 -10.05 9.36
CA VAL A 72 1.17 -9.26 8.90
C VAL A 72 2.40 -10.16 8.82
N LEU A 73 3.00 -10.23 7.63
CA LEU A 73 4.19 -11.03 7.36
C LEU A 73 5.46 -10.19 7.45
N ARG A 74 5.40 -8.93 7.00
CA ARG A 74 6.55 -8.04 7.01
C ARG A 74 6.11 -6.58 7.02
N THR A 75 6.83 -5.77 7.78
CA THR A 75 6.74 -4.30 7.74
C THR A 75 8.09 -3.75 7.30
N VAL A 76 8.08 -2.77 6.41
CA VAL A 76 9.26 -2.07 5.90
C VAL A 76 9.06 -0.60 6.17
N TYR A 77 9.93 -0.03 6.98
CA TYR A 77 9.99 1.41 7.19
C TYR A 77 10.79 2.04 6.05
N LEU A 78 10.32 3.18 5.56
CA LEU A 78 11.02 3.91 4.51
C LEU A 78 11.69 5.13 5.13
N ALA A 79 12.82 5.55 4.54
CA ALA A 79 13.47 6.80 4.89
C ALA A 79 12.49 7.98 4.90
N GLU A 80 12.67 8.86 5.89
CA GLU A 80 11.84 10.06 6.03
C GLU A 80 12.03 11.01 4.85
N ARG A 81 10.96 11.75 4.50
CA ARG A 81 10.96 12.74 3.41
C ARG A 81 10.27 14.03 3.82
N ASP A 82 10.52 15.11 3.08
CA ASP A 82 9.92 16.42 3.34
C ASP A 82 8.46 16.52 2.88
N SER A 83 8.09 15.75 1.85
CA SER A 83 6.75 15.74 1.25
C SER A 83 6.11 14.34 1.25
N ARG A 84 4.78 14.31 1.11
CA ARG A 84 4.03 13.07 0.89
C ARG A 84 4.29 12.56 -0.52
N ARG A 85 4.23 11.24 -0.68
CA ARG A 85 4.18 10.59 -2.00
C ARG A 85 2.77 10.62 -2.57
N PHE A 86 1.74 10.45 -1.75
CA PHE A 86 0.35 10.31 -2.20
C PHE A 86 -0.58 11.33 -1.53
N ASP A 87 -0.35 12.63 -1.77
CA ASP A 87 -1.01 13.75 -1.08
C ASP A 87 -2.55 13.62 -0.90
N ASN A 88 -3.26 13.13 -1.93
CA ASN A 88 -4.72 13.12 -1.94
C ASN A 88 -5.35 11.74 -1.73
N TRP A 89 -4.54 10.71 -1.46
CA TRP A 89 -5.05 9.36 -1.31
C TRP A 89 -5.10 8.98 0.16
N HIS A 90 -6.14 9.43 0.88
CA HIS A 90 -6.28 9.06 2.29
C HIS A 90 -6.31 7.53 2.51
N MET A 91 -6.87 6.79 1.56
CA MET A 91 -6.56 5.38 1.32
C MET A 91 -7.15 4.97 -0.02
N ARG A 92 -6.31 4.84 -1.05
CA ARG A 92 -6.79 4.40 -2.36
C ARG A 92 -6.66 2.89 -2.49
N TYR A 93 -7.76 2.19 -2.78
CA TYR A 93 -7.66 0.83 -3.30
C TYR A 93 -7.22 0.90 -4.76
N TRP A 94 -6.05 0.32 -5.05
CA TRP A 94 -5.48 0.30 -6.38
C TRP A 94 -5.69 -1.07 -7.01
N LYS A 95 -6.54 -1.13 -8.04
CA LYS A 95 -6.92 -2.38 -8.70
C LYS A 95 -5.78 -2.95 -9.53
N GLU A 96 -5.75 -4.27 -9.66
CA GLU A 96 -4.76 -4.95 -10.48
C GLU A 96 -4.80 -4.50 -11.96
N SER A 97 -6.00 -4.24 -12.49
CA SER A 97 -6.18 -3.75 -13.86
C SER A 97 -5.47 -2.42 -14.11
N GLU A 98 -5.45 -1.52 -13.12
CA GLU A 98 -4.78 -0.22 -13.22
C GLU A 98 -3.25 -0.37 -13.14
N PHE A 99 -2.77 -1.34 -12.36
CA PHE A 99 -1.35 -1.70 -12.31
C PHE A 99 -0.81 -2.23 -13.64
N LYS A 100 -1.60 -3.07 -14.31
CA LYS A 100 -1.25 -3.66 -15.62
C LYS A 100 -1.11 -2.58 -16.70
N HIS A 101 -2.00 -1.58 -16.72
CA HIS A 101 -1.90 -0.47 -17.68
C HIS A 101 -0.63 0.35 -17.55
N LEU A 102 -0.10 0.51 -16.33
CA LEU A 102 1.11 1.27 -16.07
C LEU A 102 2.40 0.46 -16.22
N LYS A 103 2.30 -0.82 -16.63
CA LYS A 103 3.43 -1.77 -16.65
C LYS A 103 4.15 -1.86 -15.29
N LEU A 104 3.44 -1.59 -14.19
CA LEU A 104 3.95 -1.73 -12.82
C LEU A 104 3.73 -3.14 -12.28
N ALA A 105 3.03 -4.00 -13.03
CA ALA A 105 2.74 -5.37 -12.64
C ALA A 105 4.01 -6.19 -12.36
N ASP A 106 5.05 -6.02 -13.19
CA ASP A 106 6.32 -6.71 -13.02
C ASP A 106 7.05 -6.24 -11.75
N LEU A 107 7.04 -4.93 -11.48
CA LEU A 107 7.63 -4.38 -10.25
C LEU A 107 6.89 -4.84 -9.00
N LEU A 108 5.55 -4.92 -9.07
CA LEU A 108 4.76 -5.43 -7.97
C LEU A 108 5.07 -6.91 -7.78
N GLN A 109 5.07 -7.72 -8.83
CA GLN A 109 5.46 -9.12 -8.73
C GLN A 109 6.87 -9.28 -8.16
N ASP A 110 7.82 -8.46 -8.59
CA ASP A 110 9.18 -8.49 -8.08
C ASP A 110 9.27 -8.06 -6.62
N ALA A 111 8.49 -7.06 -6.21
CA ALA A 111 8.37 -6.65 -4.81
C ALA A 111 7.69 -7.73 -3.96
N LEU A 112 6.64 -8.39 -4.47
CA LEU A 112 5.95 -9.50 -3.84
C LEU A 112 6.85 -10.74 -3.72
N ARG A 113 7.71 -11.01 -4.72
CA ARG A 113 8.71 -12.08 -4.70
C ARG A 113 9.73 -11.93 -3.57
N VAL A 114 10.08 -10.70 -3.18
CA VAL A 114 11.01 -10.45 -2.04
C VAL A 114 10.36 -10.76 -0.68
N ILE A 115 9.05 -10.99 -0.67
CA ILE A 115 8.28 -11.29 0.54
C ILE A 115 8.00 -12.78 0.65
N ASP A 116 8.42 -13.57 -0.36
CA ASP A 116 8.61 -15.00 -0.16
C ASP A 116 9.57 -15.19 1.03
N PRO A 117 9.20 -16.01 2.03
CA PRO A 117 10.07 -16.32 3.14
C PRO A 117 11.48 -16.78 2.75
N ALA A 118 11.64 -17.36 1.56
CA ALA A 118 12.93 -17.73 0.98
C ALA A 118 13.89 -16.54 0.77
N HIS A 119 13.38 -15.31 0.70
CA HIS A 119 14.16 -14.08 0.53
C HIS A 119 14.19 -13.20 1.82
N PHE A 120 13.75 -13.74 2.96
CA PHE A 120 13.88 -13.07 4.25
C PHE A 120 15.37 -12.97 4.64
N GLY A 121 15.89 -11.73 4.66
CA GLY A 121 17.31 -11.43 4.90
C GLY A 121 17.95 -10.55 3.81
N ASP A 122 17.23 -10.25 2.72
CA ASP A 122 17.74 -9.41 1.65
C ASP A 122 17.99 -7.97 2.13
N LYS A 123 19.28 -7.58 2.18
CA LYS A 123 19.74 -6.22 2.55
C LYS A 123 19.14 -5.14 1.64
N TYR A 124 18.67 -5.52 0.45
CA TYR A 124 18.15 -4.58 -0.54
C TYR A 124 16.62 -4.45 -0.53
N LEU A 125 15.89 -5.10 0.40
CA LEU A 125 14.42 -5.00 0.39
C LEU A 125 13.95 -3.55 0.51
N GLU A 126 14.47 -2.80 1.48
CA GLU A 126 14.02 -1.43 1.73
C GLU A 126 14.20 -0.56 0.50
N GLU A 127 15.35 -0.64 -0.16
CA GLU A 127 15.62 0.10 -1.39
C GLU A 127 14.69 -0.31 -2.53
N ARG A 128 14.45 -1.62 -2.72
CA ARG A 128 13.55 -2.13 -3.77
C ARG A 128 12.12 -1.67 -3.56
N VAL A 129 11.64 -1.75 -2.32
CA VAL A 129 10.32 -1.27 -1.92
C VAL A 129 10.23 0.24 -2.10
N THR A 130 11.25 0.98 -1.67
CA THR A 130 11.30 2.43 -1.85
C THR A 130 11.21 2.80 -3.32
N ARG A 131 11.96 2.14 -4.20
CA ARG A 131 11.89 2.34 -5.66
C ARG A 131 10.51 2.01 -6.22
N LEU A 132 9.86 0.94 -5.77
CA LEU A 132 8.49 0.62 -6.18
C LEU A 132 7.54 1.76 -5.80
N VAL A 133 7.56 2.18 -4.53
CA VAL A 133 6.65 3.21 -4.00
C VAL A 133 6.91 4.55 -4.70
N ASP A 134 8.16 4.92 -4.96
CA ASP A 134 8.53 6.14 -5.69
C ASP A 134 7.98 6.11 -7.12
N ARG A 135 8.18 5.02 -7.86
CA ARG A 135 7.61 4.87 -9.21
C ARG A 135 6.07 4.91 -9.19
N MET A 136 5.44 4.29 -8.21
CA MET A 136 3.99 4.35 -8.04
C MET A 136 3.50 5.79 -7.80
N SER A 137 4.24 6.56 -7.01
CA SER A 137 3.97 7.97 -6.72
C SER A 137 4.08 8.85 -7.98
N GLU A 138 5.07 8.60 -8.84
CA GLU A 138 5.25 9.32 -10.11
C GLU A 138 4.07 9.14 -11.06
N HIS A 139 3.44 7.96 -11.06
CA HIS A 139 2.30 7.66 -11.93
C HIS A 139 0.95 8.11 -11.35
N GLN A 140 0.90 8.73 -10.16
CA GLN A 140 -0.36 9.13 -9.52
C GLN A 140 -1.21 10.08 -10.37
N GLY A 141 -0.59 10.99 -11.13
CA GLY A 141 -1.27 11.93 -12.02
C GLY A 141 -2.03 11.23 -13.14
N GLN A 142 -1.34 10.34 -13.87
CA GLN A 142 -1.92 9.53 -14.95
C GLN A 142 -3.09 8.67 -14.46
N ILE A 143 -2.99 8.18 -13.23
CA ILE A 143 -4.06 7.38 -12.62
C ILE A 143 -5.27 8.23 -12.28
N ASN A 144 -5.06 9.42 -11.71
CA ASN A 144 -6.16 10.34 -11.41
C ASN A 144 -6.91 10.71 -12.70
N GLU A 145 -6.22 10.88 -13.83
CA GLU A 145 -6.81 11.13 -15.15
C GLU A 145 -7.58 9.92 -15.73
N LEU A 146 -7.01 8.71 -15.63
CA LEU A 146 -7.68 7.46 -16.06
C LEU A 146 -8.97 7.18 -15.27
N ILE A 147 -9.06 7.68 -14.04
CA ILE A 147 -10.26 7.53 -13.21
C ILE A 147 -11.35 8.54 -13.62
N GLN A 148 -10.97 9.78 -13.93
CA GLN A 148 -11.93 10.82 -14.32
C GLN A 148 -12.62 10.51 -15.66
N THR A 149 -11.94 9.80 -16.55
CA THR A 149 -12.47 9.38 -17.86
C THR A 149 -13.38 8.15 -17.81
N LYS A 150 -13.48 7.45 -16.67
CA LYS A 150 -14.32 6.25 -16.47
C LYS A 150 -15.58 6.51 -15.63
N LYS A 151 -15.91 7.78 -15.36
CA LYS A 151 -17.19 8.21 -14.76
C LYS A 151 -18.11 8.76 -15.84
#